data_AF-A0A1A8ZVF3-F1
#
_entry.id   AF-A0A1A8ZVF3-F1
#
_cell.length_a   1.000
_cell.length_b   1.000
_cell.length_c   1.000
_cell.angle_alpha   90.00
_cell.angle_beta   90.00
_cell.angle_gamma   90.00
#
_symmetry.space_group_name_H-M   'P 1'
#
loop_
_entity.id
_entity.type
_entity.pdbx_description
1 polymer ?
#
loop_
_entity_poly.entity_id
_entity_poly.type
_entity_poly.pdbx_seq_one_letter_code
_entity_poly.pdbx_strand_id
1 'polypeptide(L)'
;MSRNEDGRDTYHEFTEAVNMTPGELRKWLETDESKHVGWRRKGSKGGESVGHESGRKIIDLLRRSRDQLSEADYRHMRKVVGYVRRHMAQRPSGDVRRTRWRYSLMNWGHDPVKAPLPPPGGPSRKALERHGAPPKARRGPAR
;
A
#
# COMPACT_ATOMS: atom_id res chain seq x y z
N MET A 1 14.81 10.08 -18.03
CA MET A 1 14.70 8.83 -17.25
C MET A 1 14.10 7.79 -18.16
N SER A 2 14.75 6.63 -18.28
CA SER A 2 14.34 5.57 -19.20
C SER A 2 13.08 4.88 -18.67
N ARG A 3 12.17 4.48 -19.57
CA ARG A 3 10.92 3.75 -19.22
C ARG A 3 11.16 2.51 -18.35
N ASN A 4 12.36 1.92 -18.41
CA ASN A 4 12.79 0.78 -17.58
C ASN A 4 13.22 1.17 -16.15
N GLU A 5 13.67 2.40 -15.93
CA GLU A 5 13.94 2.95 -14.59
C GLU A 5 12.61 3.26 -13.89
N ASP A 6 11.69 3.93 -14.58
CA ASP A 6 10.34 4.23 -14.07
C ASP A 6 9.57 2.98 -13.63
N GLY A 7 9.70 1.88 -14.37
CA GLY A 7 9.09 0.58 -14.03
C GLY A 7 9.72 -0.08 -12.81
N ARG A 8 11.06 -0.03 -12.69
CA ARG A 8 11.77 -0.60 -11.53
C ARG A 8 11.41 0.15 -10.25
N ASP A 9 11.37 1.48 -10.31
CA ASP A 9 11.02 2.32 -9.16
C ASP A 9 9.55 2.13 -8.77
N THR A 10 8.64 2.09 -9.75
CA THR A 10 7.22 1.82 -9.51
C THR A 10 7.00 0.49 -8.79
N TYR A 11 7.65 -0.58 -9.23
CA TYR A 11 7.51 -1.90 -8.60
C TYR A 11 8.01 -1.88 -7.16
N HIS A 12 9.17 -1.27 -6.92
CA HIS A 12 9.73 -1.14 -5.59
C HIS A 12 8.79 -0.36 -4.66
N GLU A 13 8.34 0.83 -5.07
CA GLU A 13 7.39 1.63 -4.28
C GLU A 13 6.08 0.90 -4.01
N PHE A 14 5.59 0.12 -4.98
CA PHE A 14 4.40 -0.71 -4.80
C PHE A 14 4.59 -1.78 -3.73
N THR A 15 5.73 -2.50 -3.75
CA THR A 15 6.03 -3.52 -2.73
C THR A 15 6.23 -2.93 -1.34
N GLU A 16 6.61 -1.65 -1.23
CA GLU A 16 6.68 -0.94 0.05
C GLU A 16 5.31 -0.48 0.55
N ALA A 17 4.47 -0.01 -0.38
CA ALA A 17 3.11 0.43 -0.11
C ALA A 17 2.19 -0.72 0.30
N VAL A 18 2.29 -1.87 -0.36
CA VAL A 18 1.45 -3.05 -0.07
C VAL A 18 2.14 -3.92 0.97
N ASN A 19 1.61 -3.95 2.19
CA ASN A 19 2.18 -4.71 3.32
C ASN A 19 1.31 -5.89 3.77
N MET A 20 0.21 -6.15 3.07
CA MET A 20 -0.63 -7.34 3.25
C MET A 20 -0.25 -8.40 2.22
N THR A 21 -0.11 -9.64 2.66
CA THR A 21 0.11 -10.77 1.75
C THR A 21 -1.14 -11.04 0.90
N PRO A 22 -1.01 -11.76 -0.24
CA PRO A 22 -2.17 -12.14 -1.06
C PRO A 22 -3.25 -12.90 -0.29
N GLY A 23 -2.84 -13.75 0.67
CA GLY A 23 -3.77 -14.52 1.49
C GLY A 23 -4.52 -13.65 2.51
N GLU A 24 -3.83 -12.71 3.15
CA GLU A 24 -4.45 -11.78 4.09
C GLU A 24 -5.40 -10.81 3.39
N LEU A 25 -4.97 -10.26 2.25
CA LEU A 25 -5.82 -9.36 1.47
C LEU A 25 -7.06 -10.09 0.95
N ARG A 26 -6.93 -11.35 0.50
CA ARG A 26 -8.08 -12.17 0.10
C ARG A 26 -9.09 -12.32 1.23
N LYS A 27 -8.63 -12.77 2.41
CA LYS A 27 -9.48 -12.94 3.60
C LYS A 27 -10.17 -11.63 3.99
N TRP A 28 -9.44 -10.52 3.89
CA TRP A 28 -9.99 -9.19 4.16
C TRP A 28 -11.10 -8.82 3.16
N LEU A 29 -10.89 -9.02 1.85
CA LEU A 29 -11.89 -8.68 0.83
C LEU A 29 -13.20 -9.50 0.95
N GLU A 30 -13.16 -10.66 1.59
CA GLU A 30 -14.35 -11.48 1.83
C GLU A 30 -15.26 -10.90 2.93
N THR A 31 -14.76 -9.98 3.76
CA THR A 31 -15.50 -9.35 4.86
C THR A 31 -16.53 -8.34 4.39
N ASP A 32 -17.58 -8.14 5.20
CA ASP A 32 -18.59 -7.13 4.89
C ASP A 32 -18.04 -5.71 5.04
N GLU A 33 -17.15 -5.47 5.99
CA GLU A 33 -16.47 -4.18 6.13
C GLU A 33 -15.74 -3.78 4.85
N SER A 34 -15.03 -4.73 4.23
CA SER A 34 -14.34 -4.48 2.97
C SER A 34 -15.32 -4.12 1.85
N LYS A 35 -16.42 -4.87 1.70
CA LYS A 35 -17.45 -4.65 0.66
C LYS A 35 -18.19 -3.32 0.81
N HIS A 36 -18.30 -2.80 2.04
CA HIS A 36 -19.06 -1.59 2.35
C HIS A 36 -18.24 -0.30 2.42
N VAL A 37 -16.90 -0.39 2.31
CA VAL A 37 -15.99 0.76 2.40
C VAL A 37 -15.46 1.18 1.03
N GLY A 38 -15.29 2.49 0.87
CA GLY A 38 -14.69 3.11 -0.31
C GLY A 38 -15.68 3.80 -1.24
N TRP A 39 -15.14 4.49 -2.24
CA TRP A 39 -15.92 5.21 -3.24
C TRP A 39 -16.50 4.24 -4.27
N ARG A 40 -17.78 4.45 -4.64
CA ARG A 40 -18.48 3.72 -5.70
C ARG A 40 -18.69 4.65 -6.88
N ARG A 41 -18.58 4.12 -8.10
CA ARG A 41 -18.90 4.89 -9.31
C ARG A 41 -20.39 5.28 -9.28
N LYS A 42 -20.68 6.54 -9.62
CA LYS A 42 -22.06 7.04 -9.70
C LYS A 42 -22.81 6.24 -10.77
N GLY A 43 -23.99 5.72 -10.44
CA GLY A 43 -24.81 4.90 -11.34
C GLY A 43 -24.66 3.38 -11.17
N SER A 44 -23.71 2.90 -10.37
CA SER A 44 -23.58 1.47 -10.06
C SER A 44 -24.56 1.08 -8.94
N LYS A 45 -25.81 0.71 -9.27
CA LYS A 45 -26.73 0.11 -8.28
C LYS A 45 -26.13 -1.23 -7.81
N GLY A 46 -25.75 -1.32 -6.53
CA GLY A 46 -25.14 -2.53 -5.95
C GLY A 46 -23.69 -2.80 -6.37
N GLY A 47 -23.01 -1.83 -6.98
CA GLY A 47 -21.64 -2.01 -7.47
C GLY A 47 -20.58 -2.04 -6.37
N GLU A 48 -19.57 -2.87 -6.59
CA GLU A 48 -18.34 -2.93 -5.81
C GLU A 48 -17.64 -1.56 -5.72
N SER A 49 -16.98 -1.28 -4.59
CA SER A 49 -16.18 -0.06 -4.44
C SER A 49 -14.89 -0.14 -5.27
N VAL A 50 -14.38 1.01 -5.72
CA VAL A 50 -13.12 1.07 -6.48
C VAL A 50 -11.95 0.49 -5.67
N GLY A 51 -11.98 0.66 -4.35
CA GLY A 51 -10.96 0.09 -3.47
C GLY A 51 -11.04 -1.44 -3.43
N HIS A 52 -12.24 -1.99 -3.29
CA HIS A 52 -12.42 -3.45 -3.28
C HIS A 52 -12.03 -4.07 -4.63
N GLU A 53 -12.39 -3.43 -5.75
CA GLU A 53 -11.97 -3.84 -7.10
C GLU A 53 -10.44 -3.81 -7.23
N SER A 54 -9.81 -2.76 -6.67
CA SER A 54 -8.35 -2.63 -6.63
C SER A 54 -7.70 -3.73 -5.80
N GLY A 55 -8.27 -4.10 -4.67
CA GLY A 55 -7.74 -5.17 -3.82
C GLY A 55 -7.61 -6.49 -4.55
N ARG A 56 -8.62 -6.86 -5.37
CA ARG A 56 -8.54 -8.07 -6.19
C ARG A 56 -7.41 -8.02 -7.21
N LYS A 57 -7.25 -6.87 -7.89
CA LYS A 57 -6.13 -6.67 -8.84
C LYS A 57 -4.77 -6.75 -8.14
N ILE A 58 -4.65 -6.19 -6.93
CA ILE A 58 -3.41 -6.27 -6.14
C ILE A 58 -3.06 -7.74 -5.83
N ILE A 59 -4.04 -8.57 -5.48
CA ILE A 59 -3.81 -10.02 -5.26
C ILE A 59 -3.20 -10.67 -6.51
N ASP A 60 -3.74 -10.35 -7.69
CA ASP A 60 -3.25 -10.91 -8.95
C ASP A 60 -1.82 -10.41 -9.26
N LEU A 61 -1.56 -9.12 -9.05
CA LEU A 61 -0.24 -8.52 -9.26
C LEU A 61 0.83 -9.10 -8.33
N LEU A 62 0.49 -9.35 -7.06
CA LEU A 62 1.42 -9.95 -6.09
C LEU A 62 1.77 -11.42 -6.42
N ARG A 63 1.00 -12.08 -7.28
CA ARG A 63 1.24 -13.48 -7.71
C ARG A 63 2.02 -13.59 -9.01
N ARG A 64 2.14 -12.50 -9.78
CA ARG A 64 2.85 -12.47 -11.06
C ARG A 64 4.33 -12.19 -10.85
N SER A 65 5.15 -12.77 -11.72
CA SER A 65 6.56 -12.41 -11.82
C SER A 65 6.73 -11.09 -12.58
N ARG A 66 7.88 -10.43 -12.43
CA ARG A 66 8.10 -9.07 -12.97
C ARG A 66 8.09 -9.03 -14.50
N ASP A 67 8.50 -10.11 -15.15
CA ASP A 67 8.50 -10.33 -16.60
C ASP A 67 7.07 -10.46 -17.17
N GLN A 68 6.08 -10.78 -16.34
CA GLN A 68 4.67 -10.89 -16.72
C GLN A 68 3.90 -9.57 -16.55
N LEU A 69 4.54 -8.50 -16.08
CA LEU A 69 3.89 -7.22 -15.82
C LEU A 69 3.77 -6.38 -17.08
N SER A 70 2.54 -6.01 -17.42
CA SER A 70 2.21 -5.09 -18.50
C SER A 70 2.31 -3.63 -18.06
N GLU A 71 2.33 -2.68 -19.01
CA GLU A 71 2.23 -1.25 -18.68
C GLU A 71 0.94 -0.91 -17.92
N ALA A 72 -0.16 -1.65 -18.18
CA ALA A 72 -1.40 -1.46 -17.43
C ALA A 72 -1.24 -1.83 -15.95
N ASP A 73 -0.45 -2.86 -15.66
CA ASP A 73 -0.12 -3.29 -14.31
C ASP A 73 0.72 -2.21 -13.60
N TYR A 74 1.75 -1.69 -14.26
CA TYR A 74 2.55 -0.57 -13.71
C TYR A 74 1.70 0.69 -13.47
N ARG A 75 0.77 1.03 -14.37
CA ARG A 75 -0.18 2.13 -14.13
C ARG A 75 -1.06 1.88 -12.90
N HIS A 76 -1.51 0.64 -12.70
CA HIS A 76 -2.27 0.28 -11.51
C HIS A 76 -1.42 0.37 -10.25
N MET A 77 -0.17 -0.11 -10.28
CA MET A 77 0.78 0.02 -9.17
C MET A 77 1.00 1.48 -8.75
N ARG A 78 1.23 2.38 -9.72
CA ARG A 78 1.35 3.84 -9.43
C ARG A 78 0.09 4.39 -8.77
N LYS A 79 -1.10 3.96 -9.22
CA LYS A 79 -2.38 4.34 -8.61
C LYS A 79 -2.46 3.87 -7.15
N VAL A 80 -2.05 2.63 -6.87
CA VAL A 80 -2.04 2.06 -5.51
C VAL A 80 -1.10 2.85 -4.61
N VAL A 81 0.15 3.06 -5.03
CA VAL A 81 1.15 3.84 -4.28
C VAL A 81 0.62 5.24 -3.98
N GLY A 82 0.11 5.94 -4.99
CA GLY A 82 -0.44 7.29 -4.83
C GLY A 82 -1.65 7.34 -3.92
N TYR A 83 -2.52 6.32 -3.93
CA TYR A 83 -3.65 6.23 -3.02
C TYR A 83 -3.20 6.01 -1.57
N VAL A 84 -2.36 5.00 -1.32
CA VAL A 84 -1.87 4.64 0.01
C VAL A 84 -1.15 5.83 0.65
N ARG A 85 -0.23 6.49 -0.07
CA ARG A 85 0.51 7.66 0.44
C ARG A 85 -0.43 8.79 0.85
N ARG A 86 -1.37 9.18 -0.02
CA ARG A 86 -2.31 10.28 0.29
C ARG A 86 -3.25 9.93 1.44
N HIS A 87 -3.77 8.71 1.50
CA HIS A 87 -4.65 8.30 2.60
C HIS A 87 -3.90 8.16 3.93
N MET A 88 -2.64 7.71 3.91
CA MET A 88 -1.78 7.69 5.10
C MET A 88 -1.52 9.08 5.66
N ALA A 89 -1.34 10.09 4.79
CA ALA A 89 -1.18 11.48 5.23
C ALA A 89 -2.45 12.06 5.89
N GLN A 90 -3.61 11.48 5.61
CA GLN A 90 -4.92 11.86 6.19
C GLN A 90 -5.29 11.00 7.41
N ARG A 91 -4.29 10.48 8.14
CA ARG A 91 -4.52 9.62 9.30
C ARG A 91 -5.35 10.37 10.37
N PRO A 92 -6.51 9.85 10.80
CA PRO A 92 -7.28 10.44 11.88
C PRO A 92 -6.56 10.30 13.22
N SER A 93 -6.84 11.20 14.15
CA SER A 93 -6.38 11.09 15.52
C SER A 93 -7.10 9.95 16.26
N GLY A 94 -6.48 9.44 17.32
CA GLY A 94 -7.04 8.37 18.15
C GLY A 94 -6.82 6.94 17.63
N ASP A 95 -7.63 6.01 18.12
CA ASP A 95 -7.55 4.59 17.73
C ASP A 95 -8.14 4.38 16.33
N VAL A 96 -7.28 3.92 15.42
CA VAL A 96 -7.63 3.70 14.02
C VAL A 96 -8.00 2.24 13.71
N ARG A 97 -7.90 1.33 14.68
CA ARG A 97 -8.02 -0.13 14.48
C ARG A 97 -9.34 -0.54 13.81
N ARG A 98 -10.45 0.11 14.12
CA ARG A 98 -11.78 -0.26 13.57
C ARG A 98 -12.45 0.94 12.88
N THR A 99 -11.74 1.54 11.92
CA THR A 99 -12.19 2.75 11.22
C THR A 99 -12.34 2.52 9.73
N ARG A 100 -13.27 3.27 9.11
CA ARG A 100 -13.41 3.30 7.65
C ARG A 100 -12.11 3.70 6.95
N TRP A 101 -11.29 4.54 7.59
CA TRP A 101 -9.97 4.94 7.09
C TRP A 101 -9.03 3.73 6.94
N ARG A 102 -8.86 2.94 8.02
CA ARG A 102 -8.04 1.73 7.99
C ARG A 102 -8.59 0.72 6.98
N TYR A 103 -9.90 0.47 7.04
CA TYR A 103 -10.56 -0.49 6.16
C TYR A 103 -10.40 -0.13 4.67
N SER A 104 -10.42 1.16 4.35
CA SER A 104 -10.15 1.63 3.00
C SER A 104 -8.71 1.39 2.61
N LEU A 105 -7.73 1.64 3.47
CA LEU A 105 -6.32 1.30 3.19
C LEU A 105 -6.12 -0.22 2.99
N MET A 106 -6.81 -1.05 3.79
CA MET A 106 -6.73 -2.50 3.67
C MET A 106 -7.32 -3.01 2.35
N ASN A 107 -8.37 -2.36 1.81
CA ASN A 107 -8.85 -2.64 0.45
C ASN A 107 -7.77 -2.37 -0.63
N TRP A 108 -6.79 -1.53 -0.33
CA TRP A 108 -5.65 -1.22 -1.19
C TRP A 108 -4.37 -1.96 -0.78
N GLY A 109 -4.50 -3.03 0.02
CA GLY A 109 -3.38 -3.89 0.41
C GLY A 109 -2.43 -3.30 1.46
N HIS A 110 -2.80 -2.18 2.08
CA HIS A 110 -2.02 -1.56 3.15
C HIS A 110 -2.77 -1.63 4.49
N ASP A 111 -2.18 -2.29 5.47
CA ASP A 111 -2.62 -2.23 6.86
C ASP A 111 -1.74 -1.28 7.68
N PRO A 112 -2.25 -0.08 8.05
CA PRO A 112 -1.48 0.94 8.76
C PRO A 112 -1.15 0.58 10.22
N VAL A 113 -1.67 -0.53 10.76
CA VAL A 113 -1.29 -1.00 12.11
C VAL A 113 -0.21 -2.09 12.09
N LYS A 114 0.17 -2.59 10.90
CA LYS A 114 1.24 -3.59 10.75
C LYS A 114 2.63 -2.98 10.75
N ALA A 115 2.83 -1.95 9.94
CA ALA A 115 4.12 -1.30 9.78
C ALA A 115 3.95 0.12 9.23
N PRO A 116 4.86 1.05 9.55
CA PRO A 116 4.87 2.37 8.92
C PRO A 116 5.15 2.25 7.40
N LEU A 117 4.69 3.25 6.66
CA LEU A 117 5.05 3.43 5.25
C LEU A 117 6.38 4.19 5.19
N PRO A 118 7.44 3.64 4.56
CA PRO A 118 8.70 4.37 4.43
C PRO A 118 8.55 5.62 3.54
N PRO A 119 9.38 6.66 3.76
CA PRO A 119 9.33 7.87 2.96
C PRO A 119 9.73 7.58 1.50
N PRO A 120 9.20 8.36 0.52
CA PRO A 120 9.62 8.25 -0.87
C PRO A 120 11.14 8.38 -1.01
N GLY A 121 11.77 7.49 -1.78
CA GLY A 121 13.23 7.46 -1.96
C GLY A 121 14.04 7.06 -0.72
N GLY A 122 13.38 6.71 0.39
CA GLY A 122 14.04 6.21 1.59
C GLY A 122 14.42 4.72 1.52
N PRO A 123 15.15 4.21 2.53
CA PRO A 123 15.46 2.79 2.63
C PRO A 123 14.17 1.94 2.65
N SER A 124 14.18 0.81 1.93
CA SER A 124 13.06 -0.13 1.94
C SER A 124 12.76 -0.67 3.34
N ARG A 125 11.52 -1.11 3.59
CA ARG A 125 11.12 -1.73 4.87
C ARG A 125 12.01 -2.90 5.23
N LYS A 126 12.38 -3.74 4.24
CA LYS A 126 13.35 -4.83 4.42
C LYS A 126 14.74 -4.33 4.79
N ALA A 127 15.18 -3.18 4.27
CA ALA A 127 16.45 -2.58 4.68
C ALA A 127 16.38 -2.06 6.13
N LEU A 128 15.27 -1.42 6.52
CA LEU A 128 15.05 -0.96 7.89
C LEU A 128 14.99 -2.12 8.90
N GLU A 129 14.37 -3.24 8.53
CA GLU A 129 14.29 -4.46 9.36
C GLU A 129 15.66 -5.14 9.52
N ARG A 130 16.47 -5.18 8.45
CA ARG A 130 17.84 -5.74 8.51
C ARG A 130 18.81 -4.85 9.30
N HIS A 131 18.60 -3.54 9.29
CA HIS A 131 19.43 -2.57 10.00
C HIS A 131 18.77 -2.09 11.30
N GLY A 132 18.16 -3.02 12.06
CA GLY A 132 17.42 -2.77 13.29
C GLY A 132 17.98 -1.61 14.14
N ALA A 133 17.13 -0.58 14.28
CA ALA A 133 17.36 0.70 14.95
C ALA A 133 18.37 1.64 14.27
N PRO A 134 18.00 2.93 14.07
CA PRO A 134 18.99 3.95 13.71
C PRO A 134 20.08 3.99 14.80
N PRO A 135 21.37 4.18 14.45
CA PRO A 135 22.38 4.42 15.46
C PRO A 135 21.92 5.59 16.32
N LYS A 136 21.90 5.40 17.66
CA LYS A 136 21.65 6.50 18.61
C LYS A 136 22.51 7.67 18.16
N ALA A 137 21.85 8.83 17.99
CA ALA A 137 22.50 10.07 17.58
C ALA A 137 23.87 10.16 18.24
N ARG A 138 24.92 10.24 17.42
CA ARG A 138 26.26 10.52 17.91
C ARG A 138 26.15 11.80 18.73
N ARG A 139 26.31 11.69 20.05
CA ARG A 139 26.53 12.83 20.92
C ARG A 139 27.62 13.67 20.25
N GLY A 140 27.28 14.90 19.90
CA GLY A 140 28.27 15.89 19.49
C GLY A 140 29.33 16.00 20.59
N PRO A 141 30.59 16.29 20.23
CA PRO A 141 31.64 16.41 21.22
C PRO A 141 31.28 17.55 22.19
N ALA A 142 31.32 17.24 23.48
CA ALA A 142 31.35 18.25 24.51
C ALA A 142 32.54 19.17 24.23
N ARG A 143 32.27 20.48 24.12
CA ARG A 143 33.23 21.56 24.31
C ARG A 143 32.63 22.51 25.32
#